data_AF-A0A4P8RA67-F1
#
_entry.id   AF-A0A4P8RA67-F1
#
_cell.length_a   1.000
_cell.length_b   1.000
_cell.length_c   1.000
_cell.angle_alpha   90.00
_cell.angle_beta   90.00
_cell.angle_gamma   90.00
#
_symmetry.space_group_name_H-M   'P 1'
#
loop_
_entity.id
_entity.type
_entity.pdbx_description
1 polymer ?
#
loop_
_entity_poly.entity_id
_entity_poly.type
_entity_poly.pdbx_seq_one_letter_code
_entity_poly.pdbx_strand_id
1 'polypeptide(L)'
;MTQKYVPVLTVALVLTVLGLSAQDQQEQTVIKGNPKKFILIKEGSDSTSLNRKTLSGIHLTTQKNGSYILDFEQELEENAVLEIKNKAGKAVYQKPVSIEGDKTSWRYSLGKLKPGIYLVEIKTSNTTYWTRFKVRK
;
A
#
# COMPACT_ATOMS: atom_id res chain seq x y z
N MET A 1 2.16 78.19 -45.39
CA MET A 1 1.77 78.21 -43.97
C MET A 1 2.20 76.90 -43.34
N THR A 2 3.01 77.02 -42.29
CA THR A 2 3.70 75.98 -41.54
C THR A 2 2.76 75.15 -40.68
N GLN A 3 2.93 73.83 -40.65
CA GLN A 3 2.49 73.02 -39.51
C GLN A 3 3.60 72.10 -39.03
N LYS A 4 3.67 72.03 -37.71
CA LYS A 4 4.75 71.56 -36.85
C LYS A 4 4.43 70.14 -36.37
N TYR A 5 5.49 69.38 -36.13
CA TYR A 5 5.49 68.01 -35.62
C TYR A 5 4.84 67.85 -34.25
N VAL A 6 4.18 66.71 -34.02
CA VAL A 6 4.10 66.06 -32.69
C VAL A 6 4.24 64.53 -32.89
N PRO A 7 5.21 63.88 -32.23
CA PRO A 7 5.40 62.44 -32.27
C PRO A 7 4.72 61.78 -31.05
N VAL A 8 3.96 60.69 -31.24
CA VAL A 8 3.52 59.83 -30.13
C VAL A 8 3.66 58.36 -30.52
N LEU A 9 4.79 57.83 -30.08
CA LEU A 9 5.05 56.54 -29.44
C LEU A 9 3.81 55.65 -29.12
N THR A 10 3.74 54.42 -29.65
CA THR A 10 3.44 53.20 -28.86
C THR A 10 3.73 51.92 -29.66
N VAL A 11 4.90 51.33 -29.42
CA VAL A 11 5.14 50.04 -28.73
C VAL A 11 4.65 48.81 -29.51
N ALA A 12 5.62 48.13 -30.10
CA ALA A 12 5.53 46.77 -30.61
C ALA A 12 5.32 45.78 -29.46
N LEU A 13 4.39 44.84 -29.62
CA LEU A 13 4.36 43.61 -28.83
C LEU A 13 4.77 42.46 -29.76
N VAL A 14 6.07 42.14 -29.74
CA VAL A 14 6.64 40.99 -30.44
C VAL A 14 6.24 39.71 -29.70
N LEU A 15 5.69 38.76 -30.46
CA LEU A 15 5.42 37.39 -30.04
C LEU A 15 6.70 36.74 -29.50
N THR A 16 6.61 36.14 -28.32
CA THR A 16 7.56 35.10 -27.88
C THR A 16 6.80 33.81 -27.64
N VAL A 17 7.01 32.85 -28.54
CA VAL A 17 6.67 31.44 -28.34
C VAL A 17 7.97 30.75 -27.95
N LEU A 18 8.09 30.35 -26.69
CA LEU A 18 9.06 29.35 -26.25
C LEU A 18 8.33 28.37 -25.33
N GLY A 19 7.96 27.24 -25.91
CA GLY A 19 7.55 26.07 -25.16
C GLY A 19 8.78 25.41 -24.54
N LEU A 20 8.83 25.36 -23.21
CA LEU A 20 9.59 24.37 -22.47
C LEU A 20 8.63 23.69 -21.49
N SER A 21 8.23 22.47 -21.84
CA SER A 21 7.62 21.53 -20.91
C SER A 21 8.70 21.02 -19.96
N ALA A 22 8.71 21.56 -18.73
CA ALA A 22 9.50 21.03 -17.63
C ALA A 22 8.74 19.88 -16.96
N GLN A 23 9.32 18.68 -17.03
CA GLN A 23 8.93 17.52 -16.24
C GLN A 23 9.69 17.50 -14.91
N ASP A 24 8.98 17.01 -13.89
CA ASP A 24 9.45 16.34 -12.67
C ASP A 24 10.33 17.11 -11.66
N GLN A 25 9.76 17.36 -10.47
CA GLN A 25 10.09 16.65 -9.23
C GLN A 25 9.32 17.31 -8.07
N GLN A 26 8.17 16.75 -7.71
CA GLN A 26 7.63 16.99 -6.37
C GLN A 26 8.43 16.13 -5.39
N GLU A 27 9.19 16.80 -4.53
CA GLU A 27 9.87 16.22 -3.38
C GLU A 27 8.93 15.31 -2.60
N GLN A 28 9.18 14.00 -2.69
CA GLN A 28 8.85 13.10 -1.61
C GLN A 28 9.65 13.55 -0.39
N THR A 29 8.96 14.14 0.58
CA THR A 29 9.48 14.28 1.93
C THR A 29 9.82 12.89 2.44
N VAL A 30 11.11 12.60 2.47
CA VAL A 30 11.71 11.42 3.08
C VAL A 30 11.26 11.39 4.53
N ILE A 31 10.30 10.54 4.86
CA ILE A 31 9.96 10.23 6.24
C ILE A 31 11.19 9.51 6.81
N LYS A 32 11.94 10.27 7.60
CA LYS A 32 13.04 9.84 8.47
C LYS A 32 12.65 8.50 9.10
N GLY A 33 13.36 7.45 8.71
CA GLY A 33 13.09 6.09 9.12
C GLY A 33 13.14 5.95 10.64
N ASN A 34 11.97 5.76 11.25
CA ASN A 34 11.88 5.09 12.53
C ASN A 34 12.13 3.59 12.25
N PRO A 35 13.07 2.91 12.91
CA PRO A 35 13.32 1.50 12.62
C PRO A 35 12.07 0.69 12.98
N LYS A 36 11.28 0.35 11.95
CA LYS A 36 10.14 -0.56 12.07
C LYS A 36 10.65 -1.82 12.76
N LYS A 37 10.07 -2.13 13.91
CA LYS A 37 10.36 -3.35 14.66
C LYS A 37 9.83 -4.54 13.84
N PHE A 38 10.69 -5.11 12.99
CA PHE A 38 10.32 -6.26 12.16
C PHE A 38 10.34 -7.52 13.04
N ILE A 39 9.15 -8.03 13.39
CA ILE A 39 9.05 -9.35 14.01
C ILE A 39 9.11 -10.40 12.90
N LEU A 40 10.30 -11.01 12.70
CA LEU A 40 10.53 -12.09 11.72
C LEU A 40 10.21 -13.45 12.33
N ILE A 41 9.13 -14.10 11.87
CA ILE A 41 8.84 -15.50 12.23
C ILE A 41 9.18 -16.37 11.02
N LYS A 42 10.09 -17.32 11.23
CA LYS A 42 10.51 -18.33 10.25
C LYS A 42 9.62 -19.56 10.45
N GLU A 43 8.62 -19.77 9.60
CA GLU A 43 7.82 -20.99 9.67
C GLU A 43 8.47 -22.12 8.88
N GLY A 44 8.83 -23.18 9.63
CA GLY A 44 9.15 -24.48 9.11
C GLY A 44 7.94 -25.08 8.39
N SER A 45 8.25 -25.64 7.23
CA SER A 45 7.39 -26.47 6.40
C SER A 45 6.72 -27.56 7.21
N ASP A 46 5.40 -27.45 7.44
CA ASP A 46 4.49 -28.60 7.43
C ASP A 46 3.05 -28.15 7.26
N SER A 47 2.45 -28.68 6.20
CA SER A 47 1.07 -28.51 5.80
C SER A 47 0.21 -29.43 6.66
N THR A 48 -0.40 -28.93 7.74
CA THR A 48 -1.65 -29.45 8.32
C THR A 48 -2.26 -28.35 9.20
N SER A 49 -3.51 -28.02 8.90
CA SER A 49 -4.38 -27.12 9.67
C SER A 49 -4.41 -27.52 11.16
N LEU A 50 -3.81 -26.74 12.05
CA LEU A 50 -4.17 -26.66 13.47
C LEU A 50 -3.66 -25.33 14.06
N ASN A 51 -4.56 -24.38 14.33
CA ASN A 51 -4.47 -23.30 15.32
C ASN A 51 -3.08 -22.91 15.84
N ARG A 52 -2.16 -22.55 14.94
CA ARG A 52 -0.88 -21.98 15.35
C ARG A 52 -1.11 -20.50 15.56
N LYS A 53 -1.33 -20.07 16.81
CA LYS A 53 -1.33 -18.65 17.19
C LYS A 53 -0.04 -18.03 16.68
N THR A 54 -0.10 -17.30 15.56
CA THR A 54 1.03 -16.54 15.06
C THR A 54 1.19 -15.30 15.92
N LEU A 55 2.42 -14.85 16.20
CA LEU A 55 2.62 -13.61 16.99
C LEU A 55 2.05 -12.38 16.26
N SER A 56 1.79 -12.49 14.96
CA SER A 56 1.14 -11.45 14.18
C SER A 56 -0.39 -11.52 14.20
N GLY A 57 -0.99 -12.58 14.76
CA GLY A 57 -2.43 -12.80 14.72
C GLY A 57 -3.00 -13.08 13.33
N ILE A 58 -2.16 -13.20 12.30
CA ILE A 58 -2.58 -13.42 10.92
C ILE A 58 -2.62 -14.92 10.66
N HIS A 59 -3.79 -15.42 10.25
CA HIS A 59 -4.03 -16.81 9.92
C HIS A 59 -4.65 -16.92 8.54
N LEU A 60 -4.22 -17.91 7.77
CA LEU A 60 -4.73 -18.17 6.43
C LEU A 60 -5.30 -19.58 6.35
N THR A 61 -6.56 -19.67 5.96
CA THR A 61 -7.30 -20.94 5.87
C THR A 61 -7.73 -21.19 4.44
N THR A 62 -7.44 -22.39 3.91
CA THR A 62 -7.93 -22.83 2.61
C THR A 62 -9.34 -23.42 2.75
N GLN A 63 -10.26 -23.04 1.87
CA GLN A 63 -11.59 -23.61 1.78
C GLN A 63 -11.63 -24.81 0.83
N LYS A 64 -12.66 -25.66 0.95
CA LYS A 64 -12.85 -26.86 0.12
C LYS A 64 -12.89 -26.58 -1.40
N ASN A 65 -13.31 -25.37 -1.79
CA ASN A 65 -13.38 -24.93 -3.19
C ASN A 65 -12.06 -24.31 -3.71
N GLY A 66 -10.99 -24.34 -2.91
CA GLY A 66 -9.68 -23.78 -3.22
C GLY A 66 -9.56 -22.26 -3.05
N SER A 67 -10.55 -21.59 -2.46
CA SER A 67 -10.42 -20.19 -2.03
C SER A 67 -9.71 -20.08 -0.68
N TYR A 68 -9.25 -18.87 -0.35
CA TYR A 68 -8.59 -18.57 0.90
C TYR A 68 -9.40 -17.58 1.73
N ILE A 69 -9.41 -17.81 3.04
CA ILE A 69 -9.89 -16.88 4.07
C ILE A 69 -8.67 -16.42 4.86
N LEU A 70 -8.60 -15.12 5.12
CA LEU A 70 -7.62 -14.53 6.02
C LEU A 70 -8.33 -14.04 7.27
N ASP A 71 -7.84 -14.51 8.42
CA ASP A 71 -8.26 -14.06 9.73
C ASP A 71 -7.13 -13.25 10.36
N PHE A 72 -7.48 -12.13 10.96
CA PHE A 72 -6.55 -11.28 11.70
C PHE A 72 -7.09 -11.06 13.10
N GLU A 73 -6.31 -11.48 14.10
CA GLU A 73 -6.67 -11.41 15.53
C GLU A 73 -5.59 -10.68 16.31
N GLN A 74 -5.74 -9.36 16.46
CA GLN A 74 -4.89 -8.48 17.26
C GLN A 74 -5.73 -7.29 17.73
N GLU A 75 -5.42 -6.74 18.89
CA GLU A 75 -6.02 -5.46 19.29
C GLU A 75 -5.40 -4.32 18.49
N LEU A 76 -6.25 -3.54 17.80
CA LEU A 76 -5.84 -2.34 17.10
C LEU A 76 -6.39 -1.09 17.80
N GLU A 77 -5.51 -0.14 18.06
CA GLU A 77 -5.88 1.17 18.61
C GLU A 77 -6.35 2.15 17.53
N GLU A 78 -6.06 1.87 16.26
CA GLU A 78 -6.39 2.71 15.11
C GLU A 78 -6.75 1.88 13.87
N ASN A 79 -7.39 2.53 12.89
CA ASN A 79 -7.66 1.93 11.59
C ASN A 79 -6.36 1.52 10.90
N ALA A 80 -6.41 0.41 10.17
CA ALA A 80 -5.26 -0.12 9.45
C ALA A 80 -5.60 -0.41 7.97
N VAL A 81 -4.56 -0.78 7.22
CA VAL A 81 -4.70 -1.25 5.83
C VAL A 81 -4.13 -2.64 5.73
N LEU A 82 -4.98 -3.59 5.31
CA LEU A 82 -4.57 -4.92 4.88
C LEU A 82 -4.07 -4.84 3.45
N GLU A 83 -2.86 -5.30 3.21
CA GLU A 83 -2.23 -5.40 1.90
C GLU A 83 -1.62 -6.80 1.72
N ILE A 84 -1.89 -7.45 0.60
CA ILE A 84 -1.28 -8.73 0.24
C ILE A 84 -0.49 -8.55 -1.05
N LYS A 85 0.80 -8.89 -0.98
CA LYS A 85 1.73 -8.79 -2.12
C LYS A 85 2.16 -10.16 -2.58
N ASN A 86 2.33 -10.33 -3.89
CA ASN A 86 2.98 -11.50 -4.44
C ASN A 86 4.51 -11.43 -4.27
N LYS A 87 5.24 -12.47 -4.69
CA LYS A 87 6.72 -12.52 -4.66
C LYS A 87 7.40 -11.33 -5.38
N ALA A 88 6.76 -10.74 -6.38
CA ALA A 88 7.27 -9.57 -7.10
C ALA A 88 7.00 -8.24 -6.38
N GLY A 89 6.40 -8.27 -5.18
CA GLY A 89 6.03 -7.07 -4.41
C GLY A 89 4.76 -6.38 -4.91
N LYS A 90 4.09 -6.91 -5.93
CA LYS A 90 2.85 -6.33 -6.48
C LYS A 90 1.69 -6.64 -5.53
N ALA A 91 0.94 -5.61 -5.13
CA ALA A 91 -0.30 -5.76 -4.39
C ALA A 91 -1.34 -6.52 -5.25
N VAL A 92 -1.84 -7.62 -4.71
CA VAL A 92 -2.89 -8.45 -5.32
C VAL A 92 -4.21 -8.38 -4.56
N TYR A 93 -4.19 -7.85 -3.35
CA TYR A 93 -5.37 -7.61 -2.51
C TYR A 93 -5.08 -6.43 -1.59
N GLN A 94 -6.09 -5.57 -1.40
CA GLN A 94 -6.02 -4.46 -0.45
C GLN A 94 -7.42 -4.16 0.10
N LYS A 95 -7.52 -3.98 1.42
CA LYS A 95 -8.75 -3.59 2.10
C LYS A 95 -8.45 -2.73 3.34
N PRO A 96 -9.36 -1.79 3.70
CA PRO A 96 -9.30 -1.15 5.01
C PRO A 96 -9.61 -2.18 6.12
N VAL A 97 -8.98 -1.97 7.27
CA VAL A 97 -9.27 -2.63 8.54
C VAL A 97 -9.84 -1.55 9.45
N SER A 98 -11.16 -1.55 9.62
CA SER A 98 -11.83 -0.58 10.48
C SER A 98 -11.93 -1.13 11.90
N ILE A 99 -11.63 -0.29 12.89
CA ILE A 99 -11.84 -0.60 14.31
C ILE A 99 -13.24 -0.21 14.79
N GLU A 100 -14.10 0.25 13.89
CA GLU A 100 -15.51 0.54 14.19
C GLU A 100 -16.28 -0.77 14.35
N GLY A 101 -16.76 -1.05 15.57
CA GLY A 101 -17.53 -2.24 15.92
C GLY A 101 -16.69 -3.35 16.56
N ASP A 102 -15.59 -3.76 15.94
CA ASP A 102 -14.64 -4.74 16.50
C ASP A 102 -13.21 -4.22 16.34
N LYS A 103 -12.44 -4.29 17.43
CA LYS A 103 -11.03 -3.86 17.48
C LYS A 103 -10.05 -5.00 17.58
N THR A 104 -10.52 -6.23 17.55
CA THR A 104 -9.74 -7.41 17.93
C THR A 104 -9.72 -8.49 16.86
N SER A 105 -10.75 -8.58 16.01
CA SER A 105 -10.87 -9.64 15.02
C SER A 105 -11.44 -9.15 13.68
N TRP A 106 -10.84 -9.63 12.59
CA TRP A 106 -11.32 -9.38 11.23
C TRP A 106 -11.16 -10.62 10.35
N ARG A 107 -12.13 -10.82 9.45
CA ARG A 107 -12.15 -11.93 8.49
C ARG A 107 -12.33 -11.42 7.07
N TYR A 108 -11.45 -11.85 6.17
CA TYR A 108 -11.43 -11.45 4.77
C TYR A 108 -11.49 -12.66 3.84
N SER A 109 -12.45 -12.65 2.90
CA SER A 109 -12.45 -13.61 1.79
C SER A 109 -11.49 -13.11 0.70
N LEU A 110 -10.43 -13.87 0.43
CA LEU A 110 -9.42 -13.53 -0.58
C LEU A 110 -9.73 -14.12 -1.95
N GLY A 111 -10.69 -15.05 -2.03
CA GLY A 111 -10.93 -15.81 -3.25
C GLY A 111 -9.79 -16.77 -3.57
N LYS A 112 -9.61 -17.10 -4.86
CA LYS A 112 -8.55 -18.01 -5.30
C LYS A 112 -7.24 -17.25 -5.52
N LEU A 113 -6.15 -17.79 -4.98
CA LEU A 113 -4.80 -17.28 -5.19
C LEU A 113 -4.03 -18.21 -6.12
N LYS A 114 -3.16 -17.64 -6.96
CA LYS A 114 -2.26 -18.45 -7.80
C LYS A 114 -1.20 -19.11 -6.91
N PRO A 115 -0.70 -20.31 -7.26
CA PRO A 115 0.43 -20.91 -6.53
C PRO A 115 1.63 -19.95 -6.49
N GLY A 116 2.22 -19.77 -5.31
CA GLY A 116 3.25 -18.75 -5.11
C GLY A 116 3.52 -18.43 -3.64
N ILE A 117 4.40 -17.45 -3.44
CA ILE A 117 4.69 -16.89 -2.11
C ILE A 117 4.06 -15.51 -2.03
N TYR A 118 3.42 -15.24 -0.90
CA TYR A 118 2.74 -13.99 -0.63
C TYR A 118 3.17 -13.42 0.72
N LEU A 119 3.21 -12.09 0.79
CA LEU A 119 3.41 -11.32 2.01
C LEU A 119 2.09 -10.65 2.36
N VAL A 120 1.55 -10.95 3.55
CA VAL A 120 0.45 -10.19 4.14
C VAL A 120 1.05 -9.12 5.04
N GLU A 121 0.55 -7.90 4.93
CA GLU A 121 0.86 -6.80 5.83
C GLU A 121 -0.46 -6.18 6.30
N ILE A 122 -0.61 -5.96 7.60
CA ILE A 122 -1.62 -5.07 8.18
C ILE A 122 -0.86 -3.88 8.75
N LYS A 123 -1.11 -2.70 8.20
CA LYS A 123 -0.34 -1.47 8.46
C LYS A 123 -1.19 -0.45 9.18
N THR A 124 -0.77 -0.10 10.40
CA THR A 124 -1.22 1.11 11.09
C THR A 124 -0.20 2.23 10.83
N SER A 125 -0.35 3.38 11.49
CA SER A 125 0.60 4.49 11.37
C SER A 125 2.00 4.12 11.88
N ASN A 126 2.07 3.30 12.95
CA ASN A 126 3.28 3.02 13.69
C ASN A 126 3.74 1.55 13.62
N THR A 127 2.83 0.64 13.27
CA THR A 127 3.05 -0.81 13.39
C THR A 127 2.70 -1.50 12.08
N THR A 128 3.45 -2.56 11.77
CA THR A 128 3.14 -3.44 10.64
C THR A 128 3.17 -4.87 11.12
N TYR A 129 1.99 -5.47 11.23
CA TYR A 129 1.84 -6.89 11.43
C TYR A 129 2.03 -7.58 10.09
N TRP A 130 2.84 -8.62 10.03
CA TRP A 130 3.08 -9.29 8.77
C TRP A 130 3.28 -10.79 8.93
N THR A 131 3.00 -11.51 7.85
CA THR A 131 3.33 -12.92 7.72
C THR A 131 3.58 -13.25 6.25
N ARG A 132 4.34 -14.31 6.00
CA ARG A 132 4.57 -14.83 4.65
C ARG A 132 3.96 -16.22 4.54
N PHE A 133 3.18 -16.46 3.50
CA PHE A 133 2.58 -17.76 3.25
C PHE A 133 2.92 -18.28 1.85
N LYS A 134 2.93 -19.61 1.72
CA LYS A 134 3.13 -20.31 0.45
C LYS A 134 1.84 -20.98 0.03
N VAL A 135 1.27 -20.52 -1.07
CA VAL A 135 0.14 -21.16 -1.77
C VAL A 135 0.70 -22.30 -2.61
N ARG A 136 0.23 -23.51 -2.34
CA ARG A 136 0.54 -24.72 -3.11
C ARG A 136 -0.61 -25.01 -4.09
N LYS A 137 -0.32 -25.78 -5.14
CA LYS A 137 -1.32 -26.26 -6.09
C LYS A 137 -2.20 -27.32 -5.43
#